data_AF-A0A1G3AFY5-F1
#
_entry.id   AF-A0A1G3AFY5-F1
#
_cell.length_a   1.000
_cell.length_b   1.000
_cell.length_c   1.000
_cell.angle_alpha   90.00
_cell.angle_beta   90.00
_cell.angle_gamma   90.00
#
_symmetry.space_group_name_H-M   'P 1'
#
loop_
_entity.id
_entity.type
_entity.pdbx_description
1 polymer ?
#
loop_
_entity_poly.entity_id
_entity_poly.type
_entity_poly.pdbx_seq_one_letter_code
_entity_poly.pdbx_strand_id
1 'polypeptide(L)' 'MIFFGEKMLRTAIGQFLEHYHGERNHQGLGNQLIDPGEELGQSQGEVQCRQRIGGLLRYYYRDAA' A
#
# COMPACT_ATOMS: atom_id res chain seq x y z
N MET A 1 -2.06 -16.15 6.13
CA MET A 1 -2.59 -15.34 7.25
C MET A 1 -3.78 -16.06 7.83
N ILE A 2 -3.92 -16.07 9.16
CA ILE A 2 -5.05 -16.69 9.86
C ILE A 2 -5.62 -15.65 10.83
N PHE A 3 -6.94 -15.49 10.85
CA PHE A 3 -7.64 -14.55 11.72
C PHE A 3 -8.28 -15.30 12.88
N PHE A 4 -8.07 -14.82 14.10
CA PHE A 4 -8.62 -15.45 15.31
C PHE A 4 -9.83 -14.67 15.88
N GLY A 5 -10.46 -13.83 15.05
CA GLY A 5 -11.66 -13.09 15.43
C GLY A 5 -11.97 -11.94 14.48
N GLU A 6 -13.18 -11.40 14.61
CA GLU A 6 -13.70 -10.33 13.76
C GLU A 6 -12.83 -9.07 13.80
N LYS A 7 -12.32 -8.68 14.99
CA LYS A 7 -11.45 -7.52 15.14
C LYS A 7 -10.20 -7.62 14.25
N MET A 8 -9.55 -8.79 14.24
CA MET A 8 -8.37 -9.01 13.41
C MET A 8 -8.71 -8.98 11.92
N LEU A 9 -9.85 -9.57 11.53
CA LEU A 9 -10.34 -9.53 10.15
C LEU A 9 -10.59 -8.09 9.70
N ARG A 10 -11.29 -7.28 10.51
CA ARG A 10 -11.57 -5.87 10.20
C ARG A 10 -10.29 -5.06 10.05
N THR A 11 -9.32 -5.24 10.95
CA THR A 11 -8.01 -4.57 10.83
C THR A 11 -7.31 -4.96 9.53
N ALA A 12 -7.30 -6.25 9.18
CA ALA A 12 -6.63 -6.70 7.95
C ALA A 12 -7.33 -6.22 6.67
N ILE A 13 -8.67 -6.18 6.67
CA ILE A 13 -9.44 -5.61 5.55
C ILE A 13 -9.14 -4.12 5.41
N GLY A 14 -9.09 -3.36 6.51
CA GLY A 14 -8.73 -1.94 6.48
C GLY A 14 -7.35 -1.72 5.86
N GLN A 15 -6.34 -2.46 6.35
CA GLN A 15 -4.98 -2.41 5.81
C GLN A 15 -4.91 -2.82 4.34
N PHE A 16 -5.71 -3.80 3.92
CA PHE A 16 -5.83 -4.18 2.52
C PHE A 16 -6.45 -3.07 1.68
N LEU A 17 -7.51 -2.41 2.14
CA LEU A 17 -8.18 -1.33 1.41
C LEU A 17 -7.28 -0.10 1.25
N GLU A 18 -6.54 0.28 2.30
CA GLU A 18 -5.53 1.33 2.21
C GLU A 18 -4.49 1.01 1.13
N HIS A 19 -3.96 -0.22 1.14
CA HIS A 19 -3.01 -0.66 0.14
C HIS A 19 -3.63 -0.71 -1.27
N TYR A 20 -4.86 -1.21 -1.38
CA TYR A 20 -5.55 -1.38 -2.64
C TYR A 20 -5.76 -0.03 -3.33
N HIS A 21 -6.21 1.01 -2.61
CA HIS A 21 -6.46 2.31 -3.23
C HIS A 21 -5.17 3.11 -3.46
N GLY A 22 -4.29 3.16 -2.47
CA GLY A 22 -3.18 4.12 -2.47
C GLY A 22 -1.79 3.57 -2.79
N GLU A 23 -1.62 2.26 -2.87
CA GLU A 23 -0.27 1.67 -2.93
C GLU A 23 -0.11 0.60 -4.03
N ARG A 24 -1.21 0.04 -4.54
CA ARG A 24 -1.20 -0.99 -5.58
C ARG A 24 -1.57 -0.42 -6.93
N ASN A 25 -0.72 -0.66 -7.93
CA ASN A 25 -1.03 -0.33 -9.33
C ASN A 25 -2.14 -1.22 -9.88
N HIS A 26 -3.08 -0.62 -10.60
CA HIS A 26 -4.23 -1.32 -11.19
C HIS A 26 -4.09 -1.41 -12.71
N GLN A 27 -4.03 -2.64 -13.22
CA GLN A 27 -3.94 -2.87 -14.67
C GLN A 27 -5.13 -2.30 -15.44
N GLY A 28 -6.34 -2.37 -14.88
CA GLY A 28 -7.53 -1.76 -15.46
C GLY A 28 -7.52 -0.23 -15.50
N LEU A 29 -6.55 0.41 -14.81
CA LEU A 29 -6.32 1.85 -14.79
C LEU A 29 -4.96 2.20 -15.41
N GLY A 30 -4.47 1.39 -16.36
CA GLY A 30 -3.19 1.65 -17.01
C GLY A 30 -1.98 1.58 -16.07
N ASN A 31 -2.04 0.71 -15.05
CA ASN A 31 -1.04 0.58 -13.98
C ASN A 31 -0.87 1.85 -13.12
N GLN A 32 -1.92 2.66 -13.00
CA GLN A 32 -1.95 3.78 -12.06
C GLN A 32 -2.54 3.36 -10.71
N LEU A 33 -2.21 4.12 -9.66
CA LEU A 33 -2.88 4.07 -8.37
C LEU A 33 -4.27 4.69 -8.48
N ILE A 34 -5.21 4.26 -7.64
CA ILE A 34 -6.56 4.87 -7.58
C ILE A 34 -6.49 6.22 -6.87
N ASP A 35 -5.77 6.28 -5.76
CA ASP A 35 -5.62 7.48 -4.92
C ASP A 35 -4.13 7.70 -4.58
N PRO A 36 -3.36 8.31 -5.50
CA PRO A 36 -1.91 8.43 -5.35
C PRO A 36 -1.53 9.42 -4.24
N GLY A 37 -0.54 9.04 -3.43
CA GLY A 37 0.10 9.94 -2.47
C GLY A 37 1.15 10.87 -3.10
N GLU A 38 1.69 11.79 -2.30
CA GLU A 38 2.70 12.78 -2.71
C GLU A 38 4.05 12.15 -3.09
N GLU A 39 4.30 10.92 -2.65
CA GLU A 39 5.48 10.13 -3.01
C GLU A 39 5.50 9.67 -4.48
N LEU A 40 4.38 9.74 -5.20
CA LEU A 40 4.30 9.27 -6.57
C LEU A 40 5.15 10.15 -7.51
N GLY A 41 6.01 9.52 -8.31
CA GLY A 41 6.85 10.23 -9.28
C GLY A 41 8.16 10.78 -8.71
N GLN A 42 8.42 10.57 -7.42
CA GLN A 42 9.69 10.94 -6.81
C GLN A 42 10.83 10.08 -7.36
N SER A 43 11.82 10.75 -7.94
CA SER A 43 13.00 10.11 -8.55
C SER A 43 14.28 10.31 -7.73
N GLN A 44 14.20 11.05 -6.61
CA GLN A 44 15.31 11.32 -5.70
C GLN A 44 15.00 10.74 -4.31
N GLY A 45 16.03 10.54 -3.49
CA GLY A 45 15.89 9.97 -2.15
C GLY A 45 16.06 8.44 -2.09
N GLU A 46 16.12 7.94 -0.86
CA GLU A 46 16.25 6.51 -0.57
C GLU A 46 14.92 5.79 -0.85
N VAL A 47 15.01 4.55 -1.35
CA VAL A 47 13.82 3.71 -1.54
C VAL A 47 13.36 3.19 -0.18
N GLN A 48 12.20 3.65 0.26
CA GLN A 48 11.52 3.18 1.46
C GLN A 48 10.56 2.03 1.15
N CYS A 49 10.23 1.25 2.17
CA CYS A 49 9.27 0.15 2.07
C CYS A 49 8.25 0.25 3.20
N ARG A 50 7.00 0.55 2.84
CA ARG A 50 5.86 0.47 3.76
C ARG A 50 5.33 -0.95 3.74
N GLN A 51 5.33 -1.60 4.90
CA GLN A 51 4.83 -2.96 5.06
C GLN A 51 3.50 -2.94 5.82
N ARG A 52 2.54 -3.72 5.34
CA ARG A 52 1.27 -3.97 6.05
C ARG A 52 1.08 -5.47 6.23
N ILE A 53 0.31 -5.84 7.24
CA ILE A 53 -0.08 -7.24 7.48
C ILE A 53 1.15 -8.16 7.61
N GLY A 54 2.09 -7.79 8.47
CA GLY A 54 3.32 -8.57 8.68
C GLY A 54 4.20 -8.72 7.44
N GLY A 55 4.15 -7.75 6.51
CA GLY A 55 4.96 -7.74 5.30
C GLY A 55 4.37 -8.52 4.12
N LEU A 56 3.12 -8.98 4.24
CA LEU A 56 2.37 -9.60 3.13
C LEU A 56 2.05 -8.59 2.03
N LEU A 57 1.75 -7.34 2.41
CA LEU A 57 1.57 -6.23 1.49
C LEU A 57 2.76 -5.29 1.62
N ARG A 58 3.33 -4.89 0.49
CA ARG A 58 4.52 -4.05 0.44
C ARG A 58 4.33 -2.96 -0.59
N TYR A 59 4.69 -1.74 -0.20
CA TYR A 59 4.69 -0.59 -1.06
C TYR A 59 6.06 0.07 -1.02
N TYR A 60 6.66 0.23 -2.19
CA TYR A 60 7.98 0.83 -2.34
C TYR A 60 7.83 2.22 -2.90
N TYR A 61 8.43 3.20 -2.22
CA TYR A 61 8.31 4.61 -2.57
C TYR A 61 9.58 5.37 -2.19
N ARG A 62 9.63 6.65 -2.52
CA ARG A 62 10.66 7.58 -2.05
C ARG A 62 9.94 8.77 -1.43
N ASP A 63 10.41 9.23 -0.27
CA ASP A 63 9.79 10.38 0.41
C ASP A 63 9.78 11.62 -0.50
N ALA A 64 8.69 12.38 -0.44
CA ALA A 64 8.64 13.70 -1.05
C ALA A 64 9.59 14.63 -0.28
N ALA A 65 10.36 15.44 -1.01
CA ALA A 65 11.30 16.41 -0.46
C ALA A 65 10.60 17.63 0.17
#